data_AF-A0A2G2K9P8-F1
#
_entry.id   AF-A0A2G2K9P8-F1
#
_cell.length_a   1.000
_cell.length_b   1.000
_cell.length_c   1.000
_cell.angle_alpha   90.00
_cell.angle_beta   90.00
_cell.angle_gamma   90.00
#
_symmetry.space_group_name_H-M   'P 1'
#
loop_
_entity.id
_entity.type
_entity.pdbx_description
1 polymer ?
#
loop_
_entity_poly.entity_id
_entity_poly.type
_entity_poly.pdbx_seq_one_letter_code
_entity_poly.pdbx_strand_id
1 'polypeptide(L)'
;MTKEAINERFIYSVDLLISEKKVKSKSVIAKNIQIKPNTLSEILNKRMNIGLDTLALFCEEFNVSANWLLLGKKKSSEASKNKKLKDLSIVEVIDHLLDFPEEELRNNNTWKMFLRMHVYQENDILEIKNELLALKKELAKR
;
A
#
# COMPACT_ATOMS: atom_id res chain seq x y z
N MET A 1 -10.94 -11.59 -12.95
CA MET A 1 -11.01 -10.64 -11.82
C MET A 1 -12.43 -10.63 -11.30
N THR A 2 -12.63 -10.82 -10.00
CA THR A 2 -13.98 -10.90 -9.42
C THR A 2 -14.23 -9.71 -8.50
N LYS A 3 -15.51 -9.35 -8.31
CA LYS A 3 -15.89 -8.21 -7.44
C LYS A 3 -15.47 -8.45 -5.99
N GLU A 4 -15.48 -9.73 -5.58
CA GLU A 4 -15.06 -10.19 -4.26
C GLU A 4 -13.59 -9.84 -4.02
N ALA A 5 -12.70 -10.06 -4.99
CA ALA A 5 -11.28 -9.73 -4.84
C ALA A 5 -11.02 -8.22 -4.66
N ILE A 6 -11.82 -7.36 -5.30
CA ILE A 6 -11.75 -5.91 -5.09
C ILE A 6 -12.20 -5.59 -3.67
N ASN A 7 -13.28 -6.22 -3.22
CA ASN A 7 -13.82 -6.03 -1.88
C ASN A 7 -12.82 -6.47 -0.79
N GLU A 8 -12.17 -7.62 -0.95
CA GLU A 8 -11.12 -8.08 -0.03
C GLU A 8 -9.97 -7.08 0.07
N ARG A 9 -9.51 -6.52 -1.06
CA ARG A 9 -8.42 -5.52 -1.05
C ARG A 9 -8.86 -4.20 -0.42
N PHE A 10 -10.11 -3.80 -0.61
CA PHE A 10 -10.68 -2.66 0.08
C PHE A 10 -10.71 -2.88 1.60
N ILE A 11 -11.26 -4.01 2.06
CA ILE A 11 -11.32 -4.39 3.49
C ILE A 11 -9.93 -4.38 4.10
N TYR A 12 -8.98 -5.05 3.43
CA TYR A 12 -7.58 -5.07 3.82
C TYR A 12 -7.00 -3.65 3.99
N SER A 13 -7.26 -2.76 3.03
CA SER A 13 -6.78 -1.38 3.07
C SER A 13 -7.38 -0.59 4.25
N VAL A 14 -8.66 -0.82 4.56
CA VAL A 14 -9.33 -0.21 5.72
C VAL A 14 -8.71 -0.66 7.04
N ASP A 15 -8.50 -1.96 7.23
CA ASP A 15 -7.91 -2.49 8.45
C ASP A 15 -6.45 -2.04 8.62
N LEU A 16 -5.72 -1.89 7.51
CA LEU A 16 -4.35 -1.37 7.50
C LEU A 16 -4.30 0.10 7.95
N LEU A 17 -5.18 0.96 7.43
CA LEU A 17 -5.26 2.37 7.84
C LEU A 17 -5.52 2.54 9.35
N ILE A 18 -6.32 1.64 9.94
CA ILE A 18 -6.64 1.68 11.36
C ILE A 18 -5.49 1.12 12.21
N SER A 19 -4.94 -0.03 11.84
CA SER A 19 -3.85 -0.67 12.59
C SER A 19 -2.59 0.21 12.65
N GLU A 20 -2.32 0.97 11.59
CA GLU A 20 -1.22 1.93 11.53
C GLU A 20 -1.55 3.29 12.16
N LYS A 21 -2.75 3.47 12.72
CA LYS A 21 -3.22 4.73 13.31
C LYS A 21 -3.21 5.91 12.32
N LYS A 22 -3.25 5.64 11.00
CA LYS A 22 -3.43 6.66 9.96
C LYS A 22 -4.83 7.25 10.00
N VAL A 23 -5.82 6.44 10.41
CA VAL A 23 -7.19 6.88 10.65
C VAL A 23 -7.66 6.40 12.02
N LYS A 24 -8.40 7.26 12.74
CA LYS A 24 -8.81 7.00 14.13
C LYS A 24 -9.82 5.85 14.27
N SER A 25 -10.71 5.68 13.30
CA SER A 25 -11.76 4.64 13.35
C SER A 25 -12.44 4.41 12.00
N LYS A 26 -13.16 3.29 11.88
CA LYS A 26 -14.02 2.94 10.73
C LYS A 26 -15.06 4.04 10.45
N SER A 27 -15.58 4.68 11.50
CA SER A 27 -16.56 5.77 11.37
C SER A 27 -15.99 7.00 10.66
N VAL A 28 -14.71 7.31 10.87
CA VAL A 28 -14.04 8.41 10.16
C VAL A 28 -13.89 8.06 8.68
N ILE A 29 -13.51 6.81 8.37
CA ILE A 29 -13.41 6.34 6.98
C ILE A 29 -14.76 6.48 6.27
N ALA A 30 -15.85 6.00 6.88
CA ALA A 30 -17.19 6.12 6.32
C ALA A 30 -17.56 7.59 6.02
N LYS A 31 -17.25 8.50 6.95
CA LYS A 31 -17.52 9.92 6.79
C LYS A 31 -16.75 10.52 5.61
N ASN A 32 -15.45 10.25 5.49
CA ASN A 32 -14.61 10.87 4.46
C ASN A 32 -14.94 10.35 3.05
N ILE A 33 -15.31 9.08 2.92
CA ILE A 33 -15.78 8.52 1.62
C ILE A 33 -17.28 8.66 1.41
N GLN A 34 -17.94 9.49 2.22
CA GLN A 34 -19.33 9.91 2.09
C GLN A 34 -20.36 8.76 2.08
N ILE A 35 -20.12 7.71 2.86
CA ILE A 35 -21.08 6.62 3.06
C ILE A 35 -21.57 6.54 4.50
N LYS A 36 -22.74 5.94 4.69
CA LYS A 36 -23.26 5.68 6.03
C LYS A 36 -22.37 4.65 6.74
N PRO A 37 -22.16 4.75 8.07
CA PRO A 37 -21.41 3.75 8.82
C PRO A 37 -21.96 2.33 8.67
N ASN A 38 -23.29 2.18 8.57
CA ASN A 38 -23.90 0.88 8.32
C ASN A 38 -23.50 0.30 6.96
N THR A 39 -23.49 1.13 5.90
CA THR A 39 -23.02 0.72 4.56
C THR A 39 -21.57 0.25 4.60
N LEU A 40 -20.70 0.98 5.31
CA LEU A 40 -19.32 0.54 5.50
C LEU A 40 -19.27 -0.81 6.22
N SER A 41 -20.03 -1.00 7.30
CA SER A 41 -20.11 -2.28 8.02
C SER A 41 -20.60 -3.44 7.15
N GLU A 42 -21.59 -3.22 6.29
CA GLU A 42 -22.05 -4.23 5.32
C GLU A 42 -20.93 -4.64 4.36
N ILE A 43 -20.17 -3.66 3.85
CA ILE A 43 -19.04 -3.90 2.96
C ILE A 43 -17.93 -4.68 3.69
N LEU A 44 -17.55 -4.24 4.90
CA LEU A 44 -16.49 -4.87 5.69
C LEU A 44 -16.83 -6.30 6.11
N ASN A 45 -18.11 -6.59 6.30
CA ASN A 45 -18.60 -7.94 6.60
C ASN A 45 -18.93 -8.75 5.34
N LYS A 46 -18.54 -8.29 4.15
CA LYS A 46 -18.71 -8.99 2.86
C LYS A 46 -20.18 -9.27 2.49
N ARG A 47 -21.12 -8.55 3.11
CA ARG A 47 -22.57 -8.61 2.78
C ARG A 47 -22.92 -7.68 1.61
N MET A 48 -22.02 -6.75 1.29
CA MET A 48 -22.13 -5.83 0.17
C MET A 48 -20.77 -5.65 -0.51
N ASN A 49 -20.77 -5.49 -1.83
CA ASN A 49 -19.58 -5.08 -2.57
C ASN A 49 -19.48 -3.55 -2.56
N ILE A 50 -18.26 -3.03 -2.44
CA ILE A 50 -18.03 -1.59 -2.60
C ILE A 50 -18.36 -1.11 -4.02
N GLY A 51 -19.02 0.04 -4.11
CA GLY A 51 -19.29 0.74 -5.36
C GLY A 51 -18.04 1.43 -5.91
N LEU A 52 -17.95 1.57 -7.23
CA LEU A 52 -16.80 2.21 -7.91
C LEU A 52 -16.60 3.66 -7.46
N ASP A 53 -17.68 4.43 -7.32
CA ASP A 53 -17.62 5.84 -6.91
C ASP A 53 -17.06 5.99 -5.48
N THR A 54 -17.53 5.14 -4.56
CA THR A 54 -17.01 5.09 -3.19
C THR A 54 -15.55 4.64 -3.15
N LEU A 55 -15.17 3.68 -4.00
CA LEU A 55 -13.80 3.21 -4.09
C LEU A 55 -12.87 4.32 -4.63
N ALA A 56 -13.34 5.13 -5.59
CA ALA A 56 -12.58 6.26 -6.12
C ALA A 56 -12.34 7.33 -5.04
N LEU A 57 -13.38 7.70 -4.28
CA LEU A 57 -13.26 8.60 -3.12
C LEU A 57 -12.30 8.05 -2.08
N PHE A 58 -12.32 6.74 -1.83
CA PHE A 58 -11.37 6.09 -0.92
C PHE A 58 -9.92 6.19 -1.43
N CYS A 59 -9.69 6.02 -2.74
CA CYS A 59 -8.36 6.19 -3.33
C CYS A 59 -7.83 7.61 -3.15
N GLU A 60 -8.68 8.60 -3.44
CA GLU A 60 -8.34 10.03 -3.34
C GLU A 60 -8.03 10.44 -1.90
N GLU A 61 -8.92 10.09 -0.97
CA GLU A 61 -8.82 10.53 0.43
C GLU A 61 -7.64 9.90 1.17
N PHE A 62 -7.38 8.61 0.94
CA PHE A 62 -6.38 7.85 1.70
C PHE A 62 -5.11 7.55 0.91
N ASN A 63 -4.97 8.14 -0.28
CA ASN A 63 -3.85 7.92 -1.21
C ASN A 63 -3.60 6.41 -1.47
N VAL A 64 -4.67 5.64 -1.64
CA VAL A 64 -4.61 4.21 -1.94
C VAL A 64 -4.68 4.01 -3.45
N SER A 65 -3.76 3.20 -4.00
CA SER A 65 -3.68 2.97 -5.45
C SER A 65 -4.95 2.28 -6.00
N ALA A 66 -5.63 2.95 -6.93
CA ALA A 66 -6.73 2.36 -7.69
C ALA A 66 -6.30 1.12 -8.48
N ASN A 67 -5.08 1.10 -9.03
CA ASN A 67 -4.53 -0.07 -9.71
C ASN A 67 -4.38 -1.26 -8.76
N TRP A 68 -3.97 -1.01 -7.51
CA TRP A 68 -3.91 -2.05 -6.50
C TRP A 68 -5.30 -2.57 -6.16
N LEU A 69 -6.24 -1.67 -5.84
CA LEU A 69 -7.60 -2.04 -5.43
C LEU A 69 -8.36 -2.79 -6.54
N LEU A 70 -8.31 -2.27 -7.78
CA LEU A 70 -9.02 -2.84 -8.90
C LEU A 70 -8.28 -4.06 -9.47
N LEU A 71 -7.00 -3.91 -9.78
CA LEU A 71 -6.25 -4.88 -10.57
C LEU A 71 -5.49 -5.90 -9.72
N GLY A 72 -5.31 -5.65 -8.42
CA GLY A 72 -4.32 -6.37 -7.61
C GLY A 72 -2.89 -6.18 -8.13
N LYS A 73 -2.69 -5.21 -9.03
CA LYS A 73 -1.40 -4.88 -9.63
C LYS A 73 -0.89 -3.63 -8.95
N LYS A 74 0.35 -3.68 -8.47
CA LYS A 74 1.05 -2.45 -8.07
C LYS A 74 1.22 -1.56 -9.31
N LYS A 75 1.44 -0.26 -9.09
CA LYS A 75 1.92 0.64 -10.14
C LYS A 75 3.14 -0.03 -10.76
N SER A 76 3.04 -0.46 -12.02
CA SER A 76 4.16 -1.04 -12.73
C SER A 76 5.09 0.09 -13.15
N SER A 77 6.26 0.21 -12.54
CA SER A 77 7.44 0.49 -13.35
C SER A 77 7.75 -0.83 -14.07
N GLU A 78 7.64 -0.82 -15.39
CA GLU A 78 7.30 -2.01 -16.21
C GLU A 78 8.43 -3.05 -16.39
N ALA A 79 9.48 -3.06 -15.58
CA ALA A 79 10.67 -3.88 -15.84
C ALA A 79 10.72 -5.27 -15.16
N SER A 80 10.08 -5.48 -14.00
CA SER A 80 10.42 -6.67 -13.18
C SER A 80 9.35 -7.76 -13.25
N LYS A 81 9.21 -8.41 -14.41
CA LYS A 81 8.30 -9.55 -14.60
C LYS A 81 8.95 -10.87 -14.12
N ASN A 82 8.17 -11.63 -13.35
CA ASN A 82 8.27 -13.09 -13.12
C ASN A 82 9.31 -13.65 -12.11
N LYS A 83 9.28 -13.18 -10.86
CA LYS A 83 9.77 -13.97 -9.70
C LYS A 83 8.79 -13.82 -8.52
N LYS A 84 8.56 -14.88 -7.74
CA LYS A 84 7.81 -14.76 -6.47
C LYS A 84 8.64 -13.86 -5.55
N LEU A 85 8.04 -12.83 -4.97
CA LEU A 85 8.76 -11.74 -4.26
C LEU A 85 9.62 -12.20 -3.06
N LYS A 86 9.33 -13.38 -2.49
CA LYS A 86 10.15 -14.04 -1.47
C LYS A 86 11.51 -14.58 -1.98
N ASP A 87 11.69 -14.61 -3.30
CA ASP A 87 12.89 -15.07 -3.98
C ASP A 87 13.68 -13.90 -4.61
N LEU A 88 13.32 -12.66 -4.25
CA LEU A 88 14.05 -11.45 -4.61
C LEU A 88 15.20 -11.22 -3.64
N SER A 89 16.37 -10.95 -4.20
CA SER A 89 17.53 -10.42 -3.51
C SER A 89 17.24 -8.99 -3.00
N ILE A 90 17.98 -8.58 -1.96
CA ILE A 90 17.94 -7.21 -1.43
C ILE A 90 18.11 -6.16 -2.55
N VAL A 91 18.97 -6.44 -3.54
CA VAL A 91 19.21 -5.56 -4.69
C VAL A 91 17.94 -5.34 -5.52
N GLU A 92 17.16 -6.39 -5.77
CA GLU A 92 15.90 -6.29 -6.52
C GLU A 92 14.80 -5.56 -5.73
N VAL A 93 14.81 -5.67 -4.40
CA VAL A 93 13.92 -4.90 -3.51
C VAL A 93 14.29 -3.42 -3.51
N ILE A 94 15.58 -3.12 -3.49
CA ILE A 94 16.12 -1.75 -3.55
C ILE A 94 15.75 -1.08 -4.88
N ASP A 95 15.88 -1.79 -5.99
CA ASP A 95 15.50 -1.29 -7.32
C ASP A 95 14.04 -0.84 -7.38
N HIS A 96 13.13 -1.64 -6.78
CA HIS A 96 11.71 -1.28 -6.65
C HIS A 96 11.44 -0.06 -5.75
N LEU A 97 12.34 0.25 -4.85
CA LEU A 97 12.21 1.35 -3.89
C LEU A 97 12.95 2.62 -4.34
N LEU A 98 13.76 2.55 -5.41
CA LEU A 98 14.44 3.72 -5.97
C LEU A 98 13.44 4.78 -6.47
N ASP A 99 12.33 4.34 -7.07
CA ASP A 99 11.24 5.19 -7.57
C ASP A 99 10.49 5.94 -6.46
N PHE A 100 10.68 5.59 -5.19
CA PHE A 100 10.05 6.30 -4.08
C PHE A 100 10.77 7.63 -3.79
N PRO A 101 10.03 8.73 -3.57
CA PRO A 101 10.62 10.00 -3.15
C PRO A 101 11.47 9.82 -1.88
N GLU A 102 12.63 10.47 -1.81
CA GLU A 102 13.55 10.34 -0.68
C GLU A 102 12.91 10.78 0.65
N GLU A 103 11.97 11.72 0.58
CA GLU A 103 11.15 12.14 1.73
C GLU A 103 10.18 11.05 2.21
N GLU A 104 9.64 10.24 1.29
CA GLU A 104 8.79 9.10 1.65
C GLU A 104 9.60 7.95 2.26
N LEU A 105 10.86 7.77 1.85
CA LEU A 105 11.78 6.82 2.50
C LEU A 105 12.18 7.27 3.91
N ARG A 106 12.28 8.58 4.12
CA ARG A 106 12.53 9.15 5.45
C ARG A 106 11.28 9.06 6.34
N ASN A 107 10.09 9.26 5.79
CA ASN A 107 8.82 9.15 6.49
C ASN A 107 8.40 7.68 6.69
N ASN A 108 8.37 7.27 7.94
CA ASN A 108 8.52 5.87 8.37
C ASN A 108 7.40 4.88 7.98
N ASN A 109 6.32 5.30 7.32
CA ASN A 109 5.09 4.51 7.28
C ASN A 109 4.86 3.78 5.94
N THR A 110 5.07 4.41 4.78
CA THR A 110 4.60 3.84 3.50
C THR A 110 5.50 2.70 2.98
N TRP A 111 6.82 2.89 2.97
CA TRP A 111 7.75 1.87 2.49
C TRP A 111 7.98 0.75 3.54
N LYS A 112 7.90 1.07 4.83
CA LYS A 112 7.92 0.04 5.89
C LYS A 112 6.67 -0.84 5.84
N MET A 113 5.50 -0.25 5.64
CA MET A 113 4.26 -1.00 5.40
C MET A 113 4.42 -1.92 4.19
N PHE A 114 4.99 -1.39 3.10
CA PHE A 114 5.31 -2.18 1.92
C PHE A 114 6.25 -3.34 2.25
N LEU A 115 7.35 -3.16 2.97
CA LEU A 115 8.27 -4.25 3.26
C LEU A 115 7.73 -5.25 4.30
N ARG A 116 7.00 -4.78 5.32
CA ARG A 116 6.33 -5.65 6.32
C ARG A 116 5.26 -6.53 5.69
N MET A 117 4.54 -6.02 4.69
CA MET A 117 3.60 -6.81 3.88
C MET A 117 4.27 -7.96 3.11
N HIS A 118 5.61 -7.95 3.00
CA HIS A 118 6.39 -8.94 2.25
C HIS A 118 7.31 -9.78 3.15
N VAL A 119 6.99 -9.87 4.45
CA VAL A 119 7.61 -10.81 5.42
C VAL A 119 9.08 -10.49 5.75
N TYR A 120 9.54 -9.27 5.48
CA TYR A 120 10.85 -8.81 5.96
C TYR A 120 10.76 -8.47 7.46
N GLN A 121 11.75 -8.91 8.24
CA GLN A 121 11.84 -8.52 9.65
C GLN A 121 12.27 -7.06 9.78
N GLU A 122 12.01 -6.44 10.93
CA GLU A 122 12.42 -5.04 11.22
C GLU A 122 13.90 -4.76 10.90
N ASN A 123 14.77 -5.74 11.15
CA ASN A 123 16.20 -5.64 10.89
C ASN A 123 16.50 -5.57 9.39
N ASP A 124 15.90 -6.45 8.59
CA ASP A 124 16.08 -6.46 7.13
C ASP A 124 15.56 -5.17 6.49
N ILE A 125 14.45 -4.65 7.02
CA ILE A 125 13.85 -3.38 6.58
C ILE A 125 14.80 -2.21 6.83
N LEU A 126 15.48 -2.21 7.98
CA LEU A 126 16.40 -1.15 8.35
C LEU A 126 17.68 -1.20 7.50
N GLU A 127 18.19 -2.39 7.23
CA GLU A 127 19.34 -2.62 6.34
C GLU A 127 19.06 -2.11 4.93
N ILE A 128 17.93 -2.52 4.34
CA ILE A 128 17.47 -2.07 3.02
C ILE A 128 17.37 -0.53 2.96
N LYS A 129 16.83 0.11 4.00
CA LYS A 129 16.73 1.57 4.08
C LYS A 129 18.08 2.25 3.99
N ASN A 130 19.06 1.73 4.73
CA ASN A 130 20.37 2.33 4.85
C ASN A 130 21.14 2.24 3.53
N GLU A 131 21.08 1.09 2.87
CA GLU A 131 21.68 0.90 1.53
C GLU A 131 21.06 1.83 0.50
N LEU A 132 19.74 2.00 0.52
CA LEU A 132 19.02 2.85 -0.44
C LEU A 132 19.37 4.33 -0.28
N LEU A 133 19.53 4.80 0.95
CA LEU A 133 20.00 6.15 1.27
C LEU A 133 21.45 6.38 0.85
N ALA A 134 22.31 5.36 0.97
CA ALA A 134 23.70 5.45 0.54
C ALA A 134 23.79 5.58 -0.99
N LEU A 135 23.05 4.75 -1.74
CA LEU A 135 23.01 4.77 -3.20
C LEU A 135 22.48 6.09 -3.76
N LYS A 136 21.40 6.64 -3.18
CA LYS A 136 20.86 7.94 -3.62
C LYS A 136 21.85 9.09 -3.43
N LYS A 137 22.63 9.07 -2.34
CA LYS A 137 23.71 10.05 -2.12
C LYS A 137 24.85 9.92 -3.12
N GLU A 138 25.18 8.71 -3.57
CA GLU A 138 26.19 8.51 -4.61
C GLU A 138 25.71 8.96 -5.99
N LEU A 139 24.45 8.68 -6.33
CA LEU A 139 23.82 9.15 -7.57
C LEU A 139 23.72 10.67 -7.64
N ALA A 140 23.42 11.33 -6.52
CA ALA A 140 23.34 12.80 -6.46
C ALA A 140 24.71 13.51 -6.57
N LYS A 141 25.83 12.77 -6.51
CA LYS A 141 27.19 13.30 -6.69
C LYS A 141 27.71 13.18 -8.13
N ARG A 142 26.96 12.50 -9.02
CA ARG A 142 27.24 12.43 -10.46
C ARG A 142 26.47 13.51 -11.20
#